data_AF-A0A4Q7E256-F1
#
_entry.id   AF-A0A4Q7E256-F1
#
_cell.length_a   1.000
_cell.length_b   1.000
_cell.length_c   1.000
_cell.angle_alpha   90.00
_cell.angle_beta   90.00
_cell.angle_gamma   90.00
#
_symmetry.space_group_name_H-M   'P 1'
#
loop_
_entity.id
_entity.type
_entity.pdbx_description
1 polymer ?
#
loop_
_entity_poly.entity_id
_entity_poly.type
_entity_poly.pdbx_seq_one_letter_code
_entity_poly.pdbx_strand_id
1 'polypeptide(L)'
;MQGIFRRLASTGLTGLAIASCALMAPDPALALSEQEILEKLESVPVFLIVNGDGQSLTASVGETEEEQVQVPLVFINSIEAENFLAAAAEENSPIVEGAQLAVLPLNEVYSEASSQLDSPDTLVYVPSTQSVQQASQIAQQEFQGVPLYAAVDLEQGQYLLTSDNTLPMFFSLADLQSQVSVLLENNPAMEEVIGVEVTTFEGILRNMAANDPDIDDFLELVQFVPASETLQYLESLSNGGN
;
A
#
# COMPACT_ATOMS: atom_id res chain seq x y z
N MET A 1 -52.45 -72.53 35.49
CA MET A 1 -53.11 -71.61 36.44
C MET A 1 -52.92 -70.19 35.94
N GLN A 2 -54.02 -69.44 35.90
CA GLN A 2 -54.12 -68.08 35.41
C GLN A 2 -53.56 -67.05 36.42
N GLY A 3 -53.30 -65.84 35.92
CA GLY A 3 -53.10 -64.59 36.70
C GLY A 3 -52.37 -63.56 35.84
N ILE A 4 -53.05 -62.81 34.96
CA ILE A 4 -53.80 -61.55 35.17
C ILE A 4 -52.89 -60.34 35.49
N PHE A 5 -52.73 -59.52 34.45
CA PHE A 5 -52.65 -58.05 34.37
C PHE A 5 -51.97 -57.25 35.49
N ARG A 6 -51.01 -56.40 35.05
CA ARG A 6 -51.15 -54.95 35.27
C ARG A 6 -50.41 -54.14 34.20
N ARG A 7 -51.18 -53.37 33.42
CA ARG A 7 -50.66 -52.26 32.58
C ARG A 7 -50.28 -51.11 33.49
N LEU A 8 -49.11 -50.52 33.28
CA LEU A 8 -48.86 -49.11 33.58
C LEU A 8 -48.09 -48.52 32.39
N ALA A 9 -48.75 -47.54 31.79
CA ALA A 9 -48.22 -46.70 30.74
C ALA A 9 -47.20 -45.73 31.36
N SER A 10 -46.07 -45.55 30.69
CA SER A 10 -45.29 -44.32 30.79
C SER A 10 -44.74 -44.00 29.41
N THR A 11 -45.41 -43.04 28.78
CA THR A 11 -44.95 -42.31 27.61
C THR A 11 -43.63 -41.62 27.92
N GLY A 12 -42.60 -41.90 27.12
CA GLY A 12 -41.31 -41.23 27.19
C GLY A 12 -40.65 -41.29 25.82
N LEU A 13 -41.26 -40.61 24.85
CA LEU A 13 -40.65 -40.40 23.53
C LEU A 13 -39.64 -39.26 23.67
N THR A 14 -38.44 -39.55 24.15
CA THR A 14 -37.32 -38.61 24.05
C THR A 14 -36.77 -38.70 22.63
N GLY A 15 -37.29 -37.86 21.74
CA GLY A 15 -36.63 -37.57 20.47
C GLY A 15 -35.31 -36.86 20.77
N LEU A 16 -34.19 -37.54 20.54
CA LEU A 16 -32.92 -36.84 20.33
C LEU A 16 -33.02 -36.14 18.97
N ALA A 17 -33.33 -34.86 18.98
CA ALA A 17 -32.90 -33.99 17.89
C ALA A 17 -31.39 -33.86 18.05
N ILE A 18 -30.63 -34.62 17.25
CA ILE A 18 -29.23 -34.29 17.02
C ILE A 18 -29.27 -33.00 16.24
N ALA A 19 -29.09 -31.87 16.94
CA ALA A 19 -28.79 -30.62 16.31
C ALA A 19 -27.46 -30.81 15.59
N SER A 20 -27.52 -31.08 14.28
CA SER A 20 -26.38 -30.91 13.40
C SER A 20 -25.95 -29.45 13.53
N CYS A 21 -24.94 -29.19 14.36
CA CYS A 21 -24.14 -28.00 14.20
C CYS A 21 -23.57 -28.09 12.78
N ALA A 22 -24.16 -27.32 11.86
CA ALA A 22 -23.48 -26.96 10.66
C ALA A 22 -22.17 -26.30 11.14
N LEU A 23 -21.06 -26.99 10.93
CA LEU A 23 -19.74 -26.37 10.94
C LEU A 23 -19.82 -25.31 9.84
N MET A 24 -20.12 -24.06 10.20
CA MET A 24 -19.82 -22.94 9.33
C MET A 24 -18.30 -22.95 9.23
N ALA A 25 -17.80 -23.45 8.10
CA ALA A 25 -16.44 -23.14 7.70
C ALA A 25 -16.34 -21.60 7.69
N PRO A 26 -15.26 -21.01 8.20
CA PRO A 26 -15.02 -19.60 7.95
C PRO A 26 -15.04 -19.40 6.43
N ASP A 27 -15.79 -18.38 5.98
CA ASP A 27 -15.69 -17.94 4.58
C ASP A 27 -14.20 -17.68 4.31
N PRO A 28 -13.64 -18.19 3.19
CA PRO A 28 -12.28 -17.81 2.83
C PRO A 28 -12.28 -16.28 2.71
N ALA A 29 -11.38 -15.61 3.45
CA ALA A 29 -11.08 -14.21 3.23
C ALA A 29 -10.83 -14.06 1.72
N LEU A 30 -11.64 -13.22 1.08
CA LEU A 30 -11.51 -12.97 -0.34
C LEU A 30 -10.34 -12.01 -0.48
N ALA A 31 -9.36 -12.36 -1.30
CA ALA A 31 -8.31 -11.45 -1.69
C ALA A 31 -8.85 -10.10 -2.14
N LEU A 32 -8.09 -9.04 -1.87
CA LEU A 32 -8.39 -7.71 -2.38
C LEU A 32 -8.66 -7.78 -3.87
N SER A 33 -9.85 -7.34 -4.26
CA SER A 33 -10.21 -7.24 -5.66
C SER A 33 -9.33 -6.21 -6.36
N GLU A 34 -9.14 -6.38 -7.67
CA GLU A 34 -8.42 -5.40 -8.50
C GLU A 34 -8.98 -3.98 -8.30
N GLN A 35 -10.30 -3.86 -8.14
CA GLN A 35 -10.95 -2.58 -7.89
C GLN A 35 -10.53 -1.97 -6.53
N GLU A 36 -10.46 -2.77 -5.46
CA GLU A 36 -10.02 -2.28 -4.14
C GLU A 36 -8.55 -1.84 -4.15
N ILE A 37 -7.70 -2.53 -4.92
CA ILE A 37 -6.32 -2.09 -5.15
C ILE A 37 -6.33 -0.72 -5.83
N LEU A 38 -7.07 -0.56 -6.93
CA LEU A 38 -7.15 0.71 -7.66
C LEU A 38 -7.71 1.86 -6.81
N GLU A 39 -8.70 1.59 -5.96
CA GLU A 39 -9.24 2.59 -5.03
C GLU A 39 -8.20 3.05 -3.99
N LYS A 40 -7.39 2.12 -3.46
CA LYS A 40 -6.28 2.47 -2.56
C LYS A 40 -5.20 3.28 -3.26
N LEU A 41 -4.92 3.02 -4.53
CA LEU A 41 -3.89 3.71 -5.31
C LEU A 41 -4.35 5.07 -5.86
N GLU A 42 -5.65 5.35 -5.89
CA GLU A 42 -6.19 6.64 -6.32
C GLU A 42 -5.68 7.81 -5.45
N SER A 43 -5.46 7.56 -4.16
CA SER A 43 -4.98 8.59 -3.22
C SER A 43 -3.49 8.91 -3.36
N VAL A 44 -2.74 8.15 -4.17
CA VAL A 44 -1.29 8.27 -4.29
C VAL A 44 -0.93 9.03 -5.57
N PRO A 45 -0.64 10.34 -5.49
CA PRO A 45 -0.13 11.09 -6.64
C PRO A 45 1.30 10.63 -6.96
N VAL A 46 1.57 10.44 -8.24
CA VAL A 46 2.89 10.11 -8.76
C VAL A 46 3.25 11.03 -9.92
N PHE A 47 4.53 11.08 -10.20
CA PHE A 47 5.12 11.98 -11.18
C PHE A 47 5.76 11.19 -12.31
N LEU A 48 5.44 11.59 -13.53
CA LEU A 48 6.01 11.03 -14.76
C LEU A 48 6.70 12.15 -15.53
N ILE A 49 7.82 11.84 -16.15
CA ILE A 49 8.43 12.73 -17.14
C ILE A 49 7.86 12.35 -18.50
N VAL A 50 7.21 13.29 -19.19
CA VAL A 50 6.61 13.07 -20.53
C VAL A 50 7.24 13.99 -21.56
N ASN A 51 7.34 13.55 -22.81
CA ASN A 51 7.79 14.40 -23.92
C ASN A 51 6.64 15.27 -24.49
N GLY A 52 6.94 16.06 -25.53
CA GLY A 52 5.95 16.94 -26.18
C GLY A 52 4.77 16.24 -26.84
N ASP A 53 4.86 14.93 -27.09
CA ASP A 53 3.78 14.08 -27.60
C ASP A 53 2.99 13.39 -26.47
N GLY A 54 3.35 13.65 -25.21
CA GLY A 54 2.73 13.06 -24.02
C GLY A 54 3.21 11.65 -23.68
N GLN A 55 4.28 11.16 -24.32
CA GLN A 55 4.83 9.83 -24.04
C GLN A 55 5.74 9.88 -22.80
N SER A 56 5.54 8.96 -21.86
CA SER A 56 6.35 8.87 -20.65
C SER A 56 7.75 8.33 -20.92
N LEU A 57 8.72 8.81 -20.16
CA LEU A 57 10.01 8.16 -19.99
C LEU A 57 9.81 6.75 -19.44
N THR A 58 10.50 5.79 -20.04
CA THR A 58 10.44 4.38 -19.65
C THR A 58 11.81 3.82 -19.28
N ALA A 59 11.80 2.78 -18.46
CA ALA A 59 12.93 1.91 -18.18
C ALA A 59 12.70 0.55 -18.83
N SER A 60 13.77 -0.12 -19.24
CA SER A 60 13.69 -1.51 -19.71
C SER A 60 13.82 -2.47 -18.53
N VAL A 61 12.82 -3.36 -18.38
CA VAL A 61 12.76 -4.39 -17.33
C VAL A 61 12.65 -5.77 -17.97
N GLY A 62 13.39 -6.75 -17.47
CA GLY A 62 13.43 -8.12 -18.02
C GLY A 62 14.80 -8.76 -17.83
N GLU A 63 14.85 -10.07 -17.62
CA GLU A 63 16.11 -10.80 -17.36
C GLU A 63 16.91 -11.05 -18.64
N THR A 64 16.24 -11.09 -19.80
CA THR A 64 16.84 -11.33 -21.11
C THR A 64 16.43 -10.25 -22.12
N GLU A 65 17.23 -10.04 -23.17
CA GLU A 65 16.90 -9.07 -24.25
C GLU A 65 15.56 -9.38 -24.95
N GLU A 66 15.14 -10.64 -24.98
CA GLU A 66 13.87 -11.07 -25.59
C GLU A 66 12.65 -10.83 -24.68
N GLU A 67 12.88 -10.62 -23.38
CA GLU A 67 11.86 -10.37 -22.35
C GLU A 67 11.85 -8.92 -21.86
N GLN A 68 12.68 -8.04 -22.46
CA GLN A 68 12.70 -6.64 -22.08
C GLN A 68 11.38 -5.95 -22.46
N VAL A 69 10.67 -5.47 -21.44
CA VAL A 69 9.50 -4.61 -21.60
C VAL A 69 9.87 -3.20 -21.17
N GLN A 70 9.33 -2.20 -21.87
CA GLN A 70 9.47 -0.81 -21.48
C GLN A 70 8.34 -0.45 -20.52
N VAL A 71 8.68 0.01 -19.33
CA VAL A 71 7.73 0.42 -18.30
C VAL A 71 7.97 1.86 -17.87
N PRO A 72 6.94 2.65 -17.54
CA PRO A 72 7.12 4.02 -17.09
C PRO A 72 8.04 4.12 -15.86
N LEU A 73 8.87 5.16 -15.84
CA LEU A 73 9.65 5.52 -14.66
C LEU A 73 8.79 6.43 -13.76
N VAL A 74 8.42 5.94 -12.58
CA VAL A 74 7.42 6.55 -11.69
C VAL A 74 8.12 7.22 -10.51
N PHE A 75 8.12 8.54 -10.45
CA PHE A 75 8.71 9.29 -9.35
C PHE A 75 7.67 9.53 -8.24
N ILE A 76 8.05 9.28 -6.99
CA ILE A 76 7.15 9.42 -5.83
C ILE A 76 7.00 10.88 -5.39
N ASN A 77 7.92 11.76 -5.79
CA ASN A 77 7.87 13.19 -5.50
C ASN A 77 8.39 14.01 -6.69
N SER A 78 8.00 15.28 -6.74
CA SER A 78 8.39 16.20 -7.81
C SER A 78 9.88 16.53 -7.78
N ILE A 79 10.49 16.65 -6.59
CA ILE A 79 11.92 17.01 -6.44
C ILE A 79 12.81 16.03 -7.20
N GLU A 80 12.59 14.72 -7.06
CA GLU A 80 13.45 13.74 -7.74
C GLU A 80 13.23 13.70 -9.25
N ALA A 81 12.01 13.95 -9.72
CA ALA A 81 11.75 14.10 -11.15
C ALA A 81 12.43 15.35 -11.72
N GLU A 82 12.38 16.47 -11.00
CA GLU A 82 13.05 17.72 -11.38
C GLU A 82 14.57 17.59 -11.34
N ASN A 83 15.13 16.93 -10.32
CA ASN A 83 16.56 16.62 -10.24
C ASN A 83 17.02 15.75 -11.41
N PHE A 84 16.22 14.75 -11.79
CA PHE A 84 16.51 13.90 -12.94
C PHE A 84 16.58 14.72 -14.23
N LEU A 85 15.61 15.62 -14.46
CA LEU A 85 15.60 16.51 -15.63
C LEU A 85 16.80 17.46 -15.63
N ALA A 86 17.15 18.01 -14.47
CA ALA A 86 18.31 18.90 -14.33
C ALA A 86 19.62 18.16 -14.68
N ALA A 87 19.83 16.96 -14.14
CA ALA A 87 20.99 16.14 -14.46
C ALA A 87 21.04 15.77 -15.96
N ALA A 88 19.91 15.37 -16.54
CA ALA A 88 19.82 15.08 -17.96
C ALA A 88 20.15 16.30 -18.85
N ALA A 89 19.81 17.51 -18.41
CA ALA A 89 20.12 18.74 -19.12
C ALA A 89 21.63 19.07 -19.08
N GLU A 90 22.29 18.84 -17.94
CA GLU A 90 23.74 18.99 -17.81
C GLU A 90 24.51 18.04 -18.75
N GLU A 91 23.95 16.85 -18.99
CA GLU A 91 24.50 15.84 -19.90
C GLU A 91 24.15 16.07 -21.38
N ASN A 92 23.37 17.11 -21.71
CA ASN A 92 22.80 17.34 -23.05
C ASN A 92 22.02 16.12 -23.58
N SER A 93 21.32 15.42 -22.69
CA SER A 93 20.51 14.26 -23.06
C SER A 93 19.31 14.71 -23.90
N PRO A 94 19.00 14.03 -25.04
CA PRO A 94 17.88 14.41 -25.89
C PRO A 94 16.52 14.32 -25.19
N ILE A 95 16.45 13.62 -24.05
CA ILE A 95 15.22 13.49 -23.27
C ILE A 95 14.68 14.83 -22.77
N VAL A 96 15.52 15.85 -22.60
CA VAL A 96 15.10 17.15 -22.04
C VAL A 96 14.33 18.00 -23.04
N GLU A 97 14.44 17.72 -24.35
CA GLU A 97 13.75 18.52 -25.37
C GLU A 97 12.24 18.27 -25.30
N GLY A 98 11.51 19.27 -24.80
CA GLY A 98 10.05 19.20 -24.64
C GLY A 98 9.59 18.34 -23.46
N ALA A 99 10.51 17.93 -22.57
CA ALA A 99 10.17 17.22 -21.35
C ALA A 99 9.33 18.08 -20.41
N GLN A 100 8.29 17.48 -19.85
CA GLN A 100 7.40 18.09 -18.87
C GLN A 100 7.12 17.09 -17.76
N LEU A 101 6.89 17.63 -16.57
CA LEU A 101 6.45 16.86 -15.43
C LEU A 101 4.92 16.71 -15.49
N ALA A 102 4.45 15.47 -15.62
CA ALA A 102 3.05 15.12 -15.49
C ALA A 102 2.78 14.56 -14.09
N VAL A 103 1.61 14.87 -13.54
CA VAL A 103 1.13 14.30 -12.28
C VAL A 103 -0.11 13.48 -12.57
N LEU A 104 -0.11 12.23 -12.14
CA LEU A 104 -1.24 11.31 -12.26
C LEU A 104 -1.49 10.59 -10.93
N PRO A 105 -2.73 10.19 -10.64
CA PRO A 105 -2.96 9.22 -9.58
C PRO A 105 -2.37 7.87 -9.99
N LEU A 106 -1.81 7.14 -9.02
CA LEU A 106 -1.07 5.92 -9.31
C LEU A 106 -1.96 4.79 -9.84
N ASN A 107 -3.24 4.76 -9.51
CA ASN A 107 -4.17 3.76 -10.04
C ASN A 107 -4.24 3.76 -11.58
N GLU A 108 -4.15 4.94 -12.23
CA GLU A 108 -4.13 5.06 -13.69
C GLU A 108 -2.85 4.43 -14.27
N VAL A 109 -1.70 4.77 -13.70
CA VAL A 109 -0.40 4.24 -14.13
C VAL A 109 -0.31 2.73 -13.89
N TYR A 110 -0.82 2.27 -12.75
CA TYR A 110 -0.88 0.86 -12.37
C TYR A 110 -1.79 0.06 -13.32
N SER A 111 -2.99 0.57 -13.64
CA SER A 111 -3.91 -0.09 -14.56
C SER A 111 -3.32 -0.20 -15.98
N GLU A 112 -2.69 0.86 -16.46
CA GLU A 112 -2.01 0.84 -17.76
C GLU A 112 -0.88 -0.21 -17.79
N ALA A 113 -0.04 -0.25 -16.76
CA ALA A 113 1.03 -1.23 -16.64
C ALA A 113 0.51 -2.67 -16.53
N SER A 114 -0.54 -2.89 -15.74
CA SER A 114 -1.20 -4.20 -15.57
C SER A 114 -1.73 -4.76 -16.89
N SER A 115 -2.15 -3.90 -17.82
CA SER A 115 -2.65 -4.32 -19.13
C SER A 115 -1.54 -4.78 -20.10
N GLN A 116 -0.29 -4.39 -19.82
CA GLN A 116 0.87 -4.63 -20.69
C GLN A 116 1.85 -5.66 -20.11
N LEU A 117 1.79 -5.89 -18.80
CA LEU A 117 2.73 -6.72 -18.04
C LEU A 117 2.00 -7.89 -17.38
N ASP A 118 2.65 -9.05 -17.34
CA ASP A 118 2.14 -10.21 -16.59
C ASP A 118 2.12 -9.96 -15.08
N SER A 119 2.80 -8.91 -14.58
CA SER A 119 2.76 -8.49 -13.17
C SER A 119 2.96 -6.96 -13.03
N PRO A 120 2.03 -6.23 -12.40
CA PRO A 120 2.09 -4.77 -12.31
C PRO A 120 3.02 -4.20 -11.22
N ASP A 121 3.60 -5.06 -10.38
CA ASP A 121 4.70 -4.68 -9.47
C ASP A 121 6.04 -4.44 -10.22
N THR A 122 6.05 -4.60 -11.55
CA THR A 122 7.21 -4.35 -12.42
C THR A 122 7.37 -2.87 -12.80
N LEU A 123 6.48 -1.98 -12.33
CA LEU A 123 6.72 -0.54 -12.43
C LEU A 123 8.03 -0.17 -11.72
N VAL A 124 8.81 0.72 -12.34
CA VAL A 124 10.07 1.19 -11.74
C VAL A 124 9.80 2.47 -10.97
N TYR A 125 9.78 2.36 -9.64
CA TYR A 125 9.58 3.49 -8.76
C TYR A 125 10.91 4.18 -8.42
N VAL A 126 10.90 5.50 -8.44
CA VAL A 126 12.02 6.34 -8.02
C VAL A 126 11.66 6.99 -6.68
N PRO A 127 12.24 6.50 -5.57
CA PRO A 127 11.97 7.04 -4.24
C PRO A 127 12.67 8.38 -4.03
N SER A 128 12.27 9.09 -2.98
CA SER A 128 13.09 10.18 -2.43
C SER A 128 14.40 9.64 -1.87
N THR A 129 15.51 10.23 -2.27
CA THR A 129 16.85 9.94 -1.72
C THR A 129 16.87 10.18 -0.21
N GLN A 130 16.20 11.22 0.27
CA GLN A 130 16.08 11.51 1.70
C GLN A 130 15.30 10.41 2.42
N SER A 131 14.16 9.98 1.88
CA SER A 131 13.37 8.90 2.47
C SER A 131 14.17 7.60 2.53
N VAL A 132 14.90 7.22 1.48
CA VAL A 132 15.73 6.00 1.50
C VAL A 132 16.81 6.06 2.58
N GLN A 133 17.45 7.22 2.78
CA GLN A 133 18.44 7.39 3.85
C GLN A 133 17.83 7.26 5.25
N GLN A 134 16.64 7.83 5.46
CA GLN A 134 15.92 7.73 6.73
C GLN A 134 15.47 6.29 7.01
N ALA A 135 14.90 5.62 6.00
CA ALA A 135 14.51 4.23 6.06
C ALA A 135 15.68 3.30 6.38
N SER A 136 16.85 3.55 5.76
CA SER A 136 18.06 2.76 6.01
C SER A 136 18.54 2.88 7.47
N GLN A 137 18.39 4.05 8.08
CA GLN A 137 18.72 4.25 9.50
C GLN A 137 17.76 3.49 10.42
N ILE A 138 16.46 3.48 10.11
CA ILE A 138 15.44 2.75 10.87
C ILE A 138 15.63 1.24 10.73
N ALA A 139 15.81 0.76 9.49
CA ALA A 139 16.01 -0.66 9.18
C ALA A 139 17.39 -1.19 9.62
N GLN A 140 18.33 -0.29 9.96
CA GLN A 140 19.73 -0.62 10.28
C GLN A 140 20.46 -1.40 9.18
N GLN A 141 20.04 -1.20 7.93
CA GLN A 141 20.61 -1.83 6.74
C GLN A 141 20.34 -0.93 5.53
N GLU A 142 20.97 -1.24 4.40
CA GLU A 142 20.65 -0.54 3.14
C GLU A 142 19.18 -0.81 2.77
N PHE A 143 18.42 0.26 2.60
CA PHE A 143 17.02 0.19 2.20
C PHE A 143 16.90 0.34 0.67
N GLN A 144 16.08 -0.51 0.05
CA GLN A 144 15.86 -0.52 -1.40
C GLN A 144 14.36 -0.44 -1.70
N GLY A 145 13.98 0.41 -2.65
CA GLY A 145 12.59 0.70 -3.00
C GLY A 145 12.03 1.93 -2.30
N VAL A 146 10.72 2.13 -2.41
CA VAL A 146 10.00 3.27 -1.84
C VAL A 146 9.62 3.00 -0.39
N PRO A 147 10.16 3.76 0.59
CA PRO A 147 9.83 3.55 1.98
C PRO A 147 8.39 3.96 2.30
N LEU A 148 7.73 3.11 3.08
CA LEU A 148 6.50 3.41 3.79
C LEU A 148 6.74 3.27 5.28
N TYR A 149 6.23 4.23 6.05
CA TYR A 149 6.38 4.27 7.50
C TYR A 149 5.04 4.09 8.19
N ALA A 150 5.01 3.31 9.27
CA ALA A 150 3.84 3.14 10.12
C ALA A 150 4.24 3.23 11.60
N ALA A 151 3.34 3.74 12.44
CA ALA A 151 3.52 3.70 13.89
C ALA A 151 3.18 2.32 14.43
N VAL A 152 3.97 1.83 15.38
CA VAL A 152 3.76 0.55 16.06
C VAL A 152 3.80 0.71 17.57
N ASP A 153 3.03 -0.10 18.27
CA ASP A 153 3.16 -0.34 19.69
C ASP A 153 4.25 -1.41 19.88
N LEU A 154 5.39 -1.02 20.43
CA LEU A 154 6.56 -1.85 20.67
C LEU A 154 6.33 -2.92 21.74
N GLU A 155 5.40 -2.70 22.68
CA GLU A 155 5.08 -3.70 23.71
C GLU A 155 4.17 -4.79 23.15
N GLN A 156 3.19 -4.39 22.34
CA GLN A 156 2.20 -5.31 21.77
C GLN A 156 2.62 -5.88 20.41
N GLY A 157 3.59 -5.26 19.74
CA GLY A 157 4.00 -5.61 18.38
C GLY A 157 2.88 -5.38 17.36
N GLN A 158 2.03 -4.36 17.56
CA GLN A 158 0.85 -4.10 16.72
C GLN A 158 0.94 -2.72 16.08
N TYR A 159 0.49 -2.62 14.83
CA TYR A 159 0.33 -1.33 14.17
C TYR A 159 -0.72 -0.47 14.86
N LEU A 160 -0.45 0.83 14.93
CA LEU A 160 -1.43 1.80 15.42
C LEU A 160 -2.45 2.09 14.33
N LEU A 161 -3.70 1.71 14.61
CA LEU A 161 -4.84 2.04 13.77
C LEU A 161 -5.45 3.38 14.16
N THR A 162 -6.05 4.04 13.18
CA THR A 162 -6.89 5.22 13.38
C THR A 162 -8.22 4.87 14.04
N SER A 163 -9.01 5.90 14.40
CA SER A 163 -10.35 5.70 14.96
C SER A 163 -11.37 5.12 13.97
N ASP A 164 -11.14 5.26 12.66
CA ASP A 164 -11.90 4.63 11.59
C ASP A 164 -11.39 3.23 11.22
N ASN A 165 -10.50 2.66 12.04
CA ASN A 165 -9.94 1.32 11.87
C ASN A 165 -9.16 1.17 10.55
N THR A 166 -8.32 2.16 10.23
CA THR A 166 -7.38 2.12 9.11
C THR A 166 -5.94 2.16 9.61
N LEU A 167 -5.03 1.56 8.84
CA LEU A 167 -3.59 1.58 9.06
C LEU A 167 -2.96 2.63 8.15
N PRO A 168 -2.58 3.80 8.67
CA PRO A 168 -1.96 4.84 7.87
C PRO A 168 -0.50 4.49 7.60
N MET A 169 -0.15 4.38 6.32
CA MET A 169 1.21 4.16 5.84
C MET A 169 1.71 5.40 5.10
N PHE A 170 2.74 6.05 5.64
CA PHE A 170 3.21 7.34 5.18
C PHE A 170 4.39 7.21 4.23
N PHE A 171 4.39 7.98 3.15
CA PHE A 171 5.58 8.15 2.29
C PHE A 171 6.65 9.08 2.90
N SER A 172 6.32 9.75 4.01
CA SER A 172 7.17 10.73 4.70
C SER A 172 7.28 10.41 6.18
N LEU A 173 8.50 10.19 6.65
CA LEU A 173 8.78 9.97 8.06
C LEU A 173 8.40 11.20 8.91
N ALA A 174 8.61 12.40 8.37
CA ALA A 174 8.28 13.64 9.07
C ALA A 174 6.76 13.77 9.31
N ASP A 175 5.95 13.35 8.34
CA ASP A 175 4.49 13.38 8.46
C ASP A 175 3.98 12.38 9.50
N LEU A 176 4.54 11.15 9.51
CA LEU A 176 4.27 10.18 10.57
C LEU A 176 4.65 10.74 11.95
N GLN A 177 5.86 11.30 12.08
CA GLN A 177 6.34 11.86 13.35
C GLN A 177 5.46 12.99 13.84
N SER A 178 5.01 13.88 12.95
CA SER A 178 4.06 14.95 13.27
C SER A 178 2.74 14.39 13.82
N GLN A 179 2.18 13.36 13.18
CA GLN A 179 0.95 12.72 13.65
C GLN A 179 1.15 12.04 15.02
N VAL A 180 2.27 11.32 15.20
CA VAL A 180 2.62 10.67 16.48
C VAL A 180 2.81 11.72 17.58
N SER A 181 3.45 12.86 17.31
CA SER A 181 3.59 13.94 18.28
C SER A 181 2.24 14.42 18.81
N VAL A 182 1.26 14.64 17.93
CA VAL A 182 -0.11 15.04 18.33
C VAL A 182 -0.78 13.95 19.18
N LEU A 183 -0.57 12.67 18.84
CA LEU A 183 -1.08 11.56 19.64
C LEU A 183 -0.48 11.57 21.06
N LEU A 184 0.83 11.77 21.17
CA LEU A 184 1.57 11.79 22.44
C LEU A 184 1.21 12.98 23.32
N GLU A 185 0.93 14.15 22.74
CA GLU A 185 0.41 15.31 23.47
C GLU A 185 -0.90 14.99 24.21
N ASN A 186 -1.73 14.13 23.60
CA ASN A 186 -3.00 13.69 24.18
C ASN A 186 -2.85 12.45 25.07
N ASN A 187 -1.81 11.63 24.86
CA ASN A 187 -1.56 10.38 25.59
C ASN A 187 -0.06 10.21 25.95
N PRO A 188 0.47 10.97 26.92
CA PRO A 188 1.92 10.95 27.23
C PRO A 188 2.47 9.59 27.68
N ALA A 189 1.61 8.72 28.21
CA ALA A 189 2.00 7.37 28.63
C ALA A 189 2.45 6.47 27.47
N MET A 190 2.17 6.85 26.22
CA MET A 190 2.54 6.08 25.03
C MET A 190 3.96 6.38 24.50
N GLU A 191 4.66 7.38 25.05
CA GLU A 191 5.94 7.85 24.52
C GLU A 191 7.03 6.76 24.49
N GLU A 192 7.07 5.91 25.52
CA GLU A 192 8.09 4.86 25.63
C GLU A 192 7.77 3.60 24.83
N VAL A 193 6.53 3.47 24.35
CA VAL A 193 6.04 2.25 23.68
C VAL A 193 5.72 2.46 22.21
N ILE A 194 5.70 3.69 21.70
CA ILE A 194 5.50 3.94 20.28
C ILE A 194 6.83 3.90 19.53
N GLY A 195 6.87 3.07 18.50
CA GLY A 195 7.96 2.96 17.54
C GLY A 195 7.53 3.32 16.13
N VAL A 196 8.50 3.25 15.22
CA VAL A 196 8.30 3.39 13.77
C VAL A 196 8.81 2.13 13.10
N GLU A 197 7.95 1.52 12.29
CA GLU A 197 8.35 0.49 11.34
C GLU A 197 8.45 1.05 9.93
N VAL A 198 9.30 0.42 9.12
CA VAL A 198 9.49 0.76 7.72
C VAL A 198 9.36 -0.49 6.85
N THR A 199 8.60 -0.37 5.78
CA THR A 199 8.41 -1.40 4.75
C THR A 199 8.50 -0.77 3.35
N THR A 200 8.50 -1.59 2.29
CA THR A 200 8.53 -1.09 0.91
C THR A 200 7.13 -1.03 0.32
N PHE A 201 6.86 0.04 -0.43
CA PHE A 201 5.62 0.19 -1.16
C PHE A 201 5.41 -0.93 -2.18
N GLU A 202 6.48 -1.28 -2.90
CA GLU A 202 6.48 -2.36 -3.89
C GLU A 202 6.16 -3.72 -3.25
N GLY A 203 6.62 -3.95 -2.02
CA GLY A 203 6.27 -5.14 -1.25
C GLY A 203 4.78 -5.19 -0.93
N ILE A 204 4.20 -4.07 -0.49
CA ILE A 204 2.76 -3.97 -0.23
C ILE A 204 1.94 -4.19 -1.50
N LEU A 205 2.33 -3.57 -2.62
CA LEU A 205 1.66 -3.78 -3.91
C LEU A 205 1.70 -5.24 -4.37
N ARG A 206 2.86 -5.89 -4.25
CA ARG A 206 3.01 -7.30 -4.59
C ARG A 206 2.10 -8.17 -3.73
N ASN A 207 2.02 -7.88 -2.44
CA ASN A 207 1.16 -8.60 -1.51
C ASN A 207 -0.32 -8.42 -1.84
N MET A 208 -0.75 -7.21 -2.20
CA MET A 208 -2.11 -6.94 -2.69
C MET A 208 -2.42 -7.73 -3.96
N ALA A 209 -1.46 -7.85 -4.89
CA ALA A 209 -1.65 -8.60 -6.13
C ALA A 209 -1.56 -10.13 -5.97
N ALA A 210 -0.89 -10.62 -4.92
CA ALA A 210 -0.60 -12.05 -4.72
C ALA A 210 -1.82 -12.89 -4.32
N ASN A 211 -2.93 -12.26 -3.92
CA ASN A 211 -4.14 -12.93 -3.41
C ASN A 211 -3.84 -13.90 -2.26
N ASP A 212 -3.18 -13.40 -1.21
CA ASP A 212 -2.79 -14.20 -0.04
C ASP A 212 -3.73 -13.97 1.16
N PRO A 213 -4.62 -14.94 1.49
CA PRO A 213 -5.62 -14.79 2.54
C PRO A 213 -5.05 -14.63 3.95
N ASP A 214 -3.77 -14.95 4.17
CA ASP A 214 -3.15 -14.80 5.48
C ASP A 214 -2.80 -13.32 5.79
N ILE A 215 -2.78 -12.44 4.77
CA ILE A 215 -2.43 -11.02 4.91
C ILE A 215 -3.51 -10.08 4.38
N ASP A 216 -4.57 -10.58 3.75
CA ASP A 216 -5.65 -9.76 3.18
C ASP A 216 -6.31 -8.86 4.22
N ASP A 217 -6.65 -9.38 5.41
CA ASP A 217 -7.21 -8.60 6.53
C ASP A 217 -6.31 -7.40 6.90
N PHE A 218 -4.99 -7.57 6.80
CA PHE A 218 -4.03 -6.49 7.05
C PHE A 218 -4.03 -5.47 5.90
N LEU A 219 -4.05 -5.94 4.65
CA LEU A 219 -4.01 -5.09 3.47
C LEU A 219 -5.29 -4.26 3.29
N GLU A 220 -6.44 -4.79 3.72
CA GLU A 220 -7.71 -4.06 3.78
C GLU A 220 -7.61 -2.81 4.66
N LEU A 221 -6.88 -2.89 5.78
CA LEU A 221 -6.69 -1.77 6.70
C LEU A 221 -5.79 -0.68 6.10
N VAL A 222 -4.88 -1.04 5.19
CA VAL A 222 -3.86 -0.10 4.67
C VAL A 222 -4.50 1.10 3.99
N GLN A 223 -4.11 2.29 4.43
CA GLN A 223 -4.38 3.56 3.78
C GLN A 223 -3.04 4.25 3.50
N PHE A 224 -2.77 4.55 2.23
CA PHE A 224 -1.58 5.30 1.85
C PHE A 224 -1.76 6.78 2.12
N VAL A 225 -0.77 7.38 2.79
CA VAL A 225 -0.73 8.81 3.11
C VAL A 225 0.42 9.45 2.31
N PRO A 226 0.11 10.21 1.24
CA PRO A 226 1.10 10.95 0.47
C PRO A 226 1.90 11.91 1.34
N ALA A 227 3.13 12.21 0.93
CA ALA A 227 3.94 13.21 1.62
C ALA A 227 3.29 14.60 1.54
N SER A 228 3.32 15.36 2.64
CA SER A 228 2.76 16.72 2.69
C SER A 228 3.38 17.65 1.63
N GLU A 229 4.66 17.47 1.32
CA GLU A 229 5.34 18.21 0.25
C GLU A 229 4.72 17.95 -1.13
N THR A 230 4.36 16.70 -1.41
CA THR A 230 3.68 16.32 -2.65
C THR A 230 2.32 17.00 -2.73
N LEU A 231 1.54 17.00 -1.65
CA LEU A 231 0.26 17.69 -1.61
C LEU A 231 0.41 19.20 -1.83
N GLN A 232 1.40 19.83 -1.21
CA GLN A 232 1.71 21.25 -1.42
C GLN A 232 2.07 21.57 -2.87
N TYR A 233 2.81 20.68 -3.54
CA TYR A 233 3.11 20.83 -4.96
C TYR A 233 1.82 20.85 -5.80
N LEU A 234 0.89 19.93 -5.55
CA LEU A 234 -0.40 19.87 -6.27
C LEU A 234 -1.27 21.12 -6.02
N GLU A 235 -1.27 21.64 -4.79
CA GLU A 235 -1.93 22.91 -4.47
C GLU A 235 -1.29 24.08 -5.24
N SER A 236 0.04 24.09 -5.39
CA SER A 236 0.75 25.13 -6.14
C SER A 236 0.41 25.13 -7.63
N LEU A 237 0.22 23.95 -8.24
CA LEU A 237 -0.22 23.82 -9.63
C LEU A 237 -1.63 24.36 -9.83
N SER A 238 -2.53 24.05 -8.90
CA SER A 238 -3.92 24.50 -8.92
C SER A 238 -4.03 26.03 -8.80
N ASN A 239 -3.16 26.64 -7.99
CA ASN A 239 -3.13 28.08 -7.78
C ASN A 239 -2.35 28.86 -8.85
N GLY A 240 -1.39 28.21 -9.54
CA GLY A 240 -0.59 28.81 -10.62
C GLY A 240 -1.26 28.77 -12.00
N GLY A 241 -2.33 27.99 -12.16
CA GLY A 241 -3.08 27.83 -13.41
C GLY A 241 -4.21 28.84 -13.65
N ASN A 242 -4.29 29.94 -12.90
CA ASN A 242 -5.37 30.94 -12.96
C ASN A 242 -4.88 32.33 -13.41
#